data_AF-A0A960A3R4-F1
#
_entry.id   AF-A0A960A3R4-F1
#
_cell.length_a   1.000
_cell.length_b   1.000
_cell.length_c   1.000
_cell.angle_alpha   90.00
_cell.angle_beta   90.00
_cell.angle_gamma   90.00
#
_symmetry.space_group_name_H-M   'P 1'
#
loop_
_entity.id
_entity.type
_entity.pdbx_description
1 polymer ?
#
loop_
_entity_poly.entity_id
_entity_poly.type
_entity_poly.pdbx_seq_one_letter_code
_entity_poly.pdbx_strand_id
1 'polypeptide(L)' 'VAQLDAGVHSIGKKIVEEAAEVWMASEHETKEQAAEEISQLLYHLQVMMLALDLDLDDVYRYL' A
#
# COMPACT_ATOMS: atom_id res chain seq x y z
N VAL A 1 -4.74 -13.12 5.30
CA VAL A 1 -6.03 -13.76 4.96
C VAL A 1 -7.19 -12.79 5.20
N ALA A 2 -7.43 -12.32 6.43
CA ALA A 2 -8.54 -11.41 6.74
C ALA A 2 -8.69 -10.14 5.85
N GLN A 3 -7.59 -9.49 5.43
CA GLN A 3 -7.68 -8.35 4.51
C GLN A 3 -7.99 -8.73 3.05
N LEU A 4 -7.47 -9.87 2.59
CA LEU A 4 -7.82 -10.42 1.28
C LEU A 4 -9.30 -10.80 1.24
N ASP A 5 -9.81 -11.37 2.33
CA ASP A 5 -11.21 -11.76 2.47
C ASP A 5 -12.17 -10.55 2.48
N ALA A 6 -11.68 -9.36 2.81
CA ALA A 6 -12.47 -8.11 2.82
C ALA A 6 -12.72 -7.54 1.41
N GLY A 7 -12.02 -8.04 0.39
CA GLY A 7 -12.21 -7.68 -1.01
C GLY A 7 -11.58 -6.36 -1.46
N VAL A 8 -11.53 -6.17 -2.78
CA VAL A 8 -10.85 -5.06 -3.47
C VAL A 8 -11.25 -3.68 -2.94
N HIS A 9 -12.53 -3.44 -2.66
CA HIS A 9 -13.00 -2.14 -2.16
C HIS A 9 -12.39 -1.79 -0.79
N SER A 10 -12.28 -2.75 0.12
CA SER A 10 -11.71 -2.50 1.45
C SER A 10 -10.21 -2.28 1.38
N ILE A 11 -9.50 -3.06 0.54
CA ILE A 11 -8.05 -2.90 0.34
C ILE A 11 -7.78 -1.53 -0.30
N GLY A 12 -8.57 -1.13 -1.30
CA GLY A 12 -8.44 0.16 -1.98
C GLY A 12 -8.63 1.36 -1.04
N LYS A 13 -9.55 1.29 -0.08
CA LYS A 13 -9.70 2.33 0.96
C LYS A 13 -8.43 2.50 1.77
N LYS A 14 -7.82 1.39 2.20
CA LYS A 14 -6.55 1.44 2.95
C LYS A 14 -5.42 2.02 2.10
N ILE A 15 -5.27 1.64 0.83
CA ILE A 15 -4.27 2.24 -0.07
C ILE A 15 -4.42 3.77 -0.13
N VAL A 16 -5.65 4.27 -0.25
CA VAL A 16 -5.91 5.72 -0.32
C VAL A 16 -5.57 6.42 1.01
N GLU A 17 -5.90 5.79 2.14
CA GLU A 17 -5.59 6.28 3.48
C GLU A 17 -4.07 6.37 3.70
N GLU A 18 -3.35 5.27 3.48
CA GLU A 18 -1.89 5.23 3.63
C GLU A 18 -1.18 6.18 2.67
N ALA A 19 -1.68 6.37 1.45
CA ALA A 19 -1.09 7.33 0.52
C ALA A 19 -1.19 8.78 1.03
N ALA A 20 -2.28 9.12 1.72
CA ALA A 20 -2.42 10.42 2.38
C ALA A 20 -1.47 10.52 3.59
N GLU A 21 -1.35 9.47 4.39
CA GLU A 21 -0.46 9.41 5.56
C GLU A 21 1.01 9.50 5.17
N VAL A 22 1.44 8.78 4.12
CA VAL A 22 2.79 8.89 3.53
C VAL A 22 3.09 10.32 3.13
N TRP A 23 2.16 11.01 2.47
CA TRP A 23 2.38 12.41 2.09
C TRP A 23 2.52 13.31 3.31
N MET A 24 1.61 13.20 4.28
CA MET A 24 1.65 13.97 5.52
C MET A 24 2.94 13.73 6.31
N ALA A 25 3.34 12.47 6.48
CA ALA A 25 4.55 12.10 7.21
C ALA A 25 5.82 12.57 6.48
N SER A 26 5.83 12.54 5.15
CA SER A 26 6.96 13.03 4.35
C SER A 26 7.17 14.54 4.46
N GLU A 27 6.10 15.31 4.66
CA GLU A 27 6.14 16.78 4.79
C GLU A 27 6.40 17.26 6.22
N HIS A 28 5.95 16.50 7.23
CA HIS A 28 5.80 17.03 8.59
C HIS A 28 6.41 16.18 9.69
N GLU A 29 6.79 14.93 9.42
CA GLU A 29 7.23 13.99 10.45
C GLU A 29 8.71 13.59 10.26
N THR A 30 9.20 12.71 11.15
CA THR A 30 10.57 12.20 11.05
C THR A 30 10.72 11.19 9.91
N LYS A 31 11.97 10.95 9.48
CA LYS A 31 12.28 9.90 8.49
C LYS A 31 11.82 8.50 8.93
N GLU A 32 11.83 8.24 10.23
CA GLU A 32 11.38 6.95 10.77
C GLU A 32 9.88 6.79 10.61
N GLN A 33 9.09 7.82 10.96
CA GLN A 33 7.64 7.82 10.76
C GLN A 33 7.28 7.77 9.27
N ALA A 34 7.96 8.54 8.40
CA ALA A 34 7.72 8.45 6.97
C ALA A 34 8.01 7.05 6.42
N ALA A 35 9.07 6.39 6.91
CA ALA A 35 9.38 5.02 6.52
C ALA A 35 8.33 4.01 7.02
N GLU A 36 7.77 4.24 8.22
CA GLU A 36 6.65 3.46 8.75
C GLU A 36 5.45 3.52 7.81
N GLU A 37 4.97 4.73 7.44
CA GLU A 37 3.81 4.86 6.54
C GLU A 37 4.09 4.31 5.14
N ILE A 38 5.31 4.51 4.61
CA ILE A 38 5.69 3.91 3.33
C ILE A 38 5.62 2.39 3.40
N SER A 39 6.02 1.78 4.53
CA SER A 39 5.95 0.33 4.71
C SER A 39 4.51 -0.18 4.71
N GLN A 40 3.57 0.56 5.33
CA GLN A 40 2.15 0.23 5.34
C GLN A 40 1.53 0.33 3.95
N LEU A 41 1.84 1.41 3.21
CA LEU A 41 1.41 1.56 1.82
C LEU A 41 1.91 0.42 0.93
N LEU A 42 3.20 0.06 1.03
CA LEU A 42 3.77 -1.06 0.27
C LEU A 42 3.09 -2.39 0.61
N TYR A 43 2.78 -2.62 1.89
CA TYR A 43 2.02 -3.79 2.32
C TYR A 43 0.64 -3.85 1.65
N HIS A 44 -0.14 -2.77 1.70
CA HIS A 44 -1.49 -2.77 1.11
C HIS A 44 -1.47 -2.86 -0.42
N LEU A 45 -0.46 -2.31 -1.08
CA LEU A 45 -0.24 -2.51 -2.52
C LEU A 45 0.00 -3.99 -2.85
N GLN A 46 0.86 -4.67 -2.08
CA GLN A 46 1.09 -6.11 -2.27
C GLN A 46 -0.16 -6.95 -1.98
N VAL A 47 -0.97 -6.58 -0.98
CA VAL A 47 -2.26 -7.23 -0.72
C VAL A 47 -3.22 -7.05 -1.91
N MET A 48 -3.25 -5.86 -2.53
CA MET A 48 -4.03 -5.63 -3.75
C MET A 48 -3.52 -6.45 -4.94
N MET A 49 -2.21 -6.59 -5.10
CA MET A 49 -1.62 -7.45 -6.13
C MET A 49 -2.13 -8.88 -5.99
N LEU A 50 -2.08 -9.45 -4.77
CA LEU A 50 -2.61 -10.79 -4.50
C LEU A 50 -4.12 -10.90 -4.77
N ALA A 51 -4.90 -9.86 -4.44
CA ALA A 51 -6.34 -9.84 -4.71
C ALA A 51 -6.68 -9.75 -6.21
N LEU A 52 -5.75 -9.25 -7.03
CA LEU A 52 -5.87 -9.12 -8.49
C LEU A 52 -5.12 -10.22 -9.25
N ASP A 53 -4.53 -11.20 -8.55
CA ASP A 53 -3.69 -12.27 -9.11
C ASP A 53 -2.51 -11.73 -9.95
N LEU A 54 -1.84 -10.68 -9.43
CA LEU A 54 -0.64 -10.07 -10.02
C LEU A 54 0.62 -10.48 -9.27
N ASP A 55 1.69 -10.77 -10.01
CA ASP A 55 3.03 -10.93 -9.45
C ASP A 55 3.88 -9.66 -9.59
N LEU A 56 5.12 -9.70 -9.08
CA LEU A 56 6.03 -8.56 -9.18
C LEU A 56 6.51 -8.31 -10.62
N ASP A 57 6.62 -9.33 -11.46
CA ASP A 57 7.08 -9.19 -12.85
C ASP A 57 6.03 -8.43 -13.69
N ASP A 58 4.74 -8.71 -13.44
CA ASP A 58 3.62 -7.98 -14.02
C ASP A 58 3.68 -6.47 -13.74
N VAL A 59 4.17 -6.07 -12.56
CA VAL A 59 4.32 -4.67 -12.16
C VAL A 59 5.63 -4.08 -12.66
N TYR A 60 6.74 -4.79 -12.47
CA TYR A 60 8.09 -4.31 -12.78
C TYR A 60 8.34 -4.13 -14.27
N ARG A 61 7.61 -4.82 -15.15
CA ARG A 61 7.70 -4.59 -16.60
C ARG A 61 7.33 -3.17 -17.05
N TYR A 62 6.72 -2.37 -16.17
CA TYR A 62 6.33 -0.98 -16.44
C TYR A 62 7.32 0.07 -15.88
N LEU A 63 8.37 -0.37 -15.17
CA LEU A 63 9.46 0.48 -14.65
C LEU A 63 10.66 0.47 -15.60
#